data_AF-A0A831RFS7-F1
#
_entry.id   AF-A0A831RFS7-F1
#
_cell.length_a   1.000
_cell.length_b   1.000
_cell.length_c   1.000
_cell.angle_alpha   90.00
_cell.angle_beta   90.00
_cell.angle_gamma   90.00
#
_symmetry.space_group_name_H-M   'P 1'
#
loop_
_entity.id
_entity.type
_entity.pdbx_description
1 polymer ?
#
loop_
_entity_poly.entity_id
_entity_poly.type
_entity_poly.pdbx_seq_one_letter_code
_entity_poly.pdbx_strand_id
1 'polypeptide(L)'
;MLYGLFLLAGGLCLYLSQLPVDLELQKLLAAGLVAALLLLRALPRTGWSRLFFLLLAGFLVGRYLFWRTFNTLGYDDPASFAASIALYGAELYGISMFTLSAFVNAAPIRRHPPGTGESWPAVDVLIPTYEEPIEVVRATLVAATAMDYPGTFKVYLLDDGSTWRRRHADDPELARRARQRHQELQTLCAEVGAHYLTRYDNRNAKAGNLNAALKKTYGDLIAVLDCDHIPTSDFLRSTASQFSTNPKLFLIQTPHFFVTPDPIEKNL
;
A
#
# COMPACT_ATOMS: atom_id res chain seq x y z
N MET A 1 20.96 22.01 -12.69
CA MET A 1 21.27 23.06 -11.69
C MET A 1 20.72 22.72 -10.30
N LEU A 2 19.41 22.43 -10.14
CA LEU A 2 18.79 22.14 -8.84
C LEU A 2 19.37 20.89 -8.11
N TYR A 3 19.61 19.80 -8.83
CA TYR A 3 20.22 18.58 -8.27
C TYR A 3 21.65 18.79 -7.75
N GLY A 4 22.44 19.64 -8.42
CA GLY A 4 23.80 19.97 -7.97
C GLY A 4 23.79 20.75 -6.66
N LEU A 5 22.87 21.71 -6.51
CA LEU A 5 22.68 22.45 -5.25
C LEU A 5 22.24 21.53 -4.11
N PHE A 6 21.36 20.57 -4.39
CA PHE A 6 20.90 19.58 -3.41
C PHE A 6 22.04 18.67 -2.93
N LEU A 7 22.86 18.15 -3.85
CA LEU A 7 24.02 17.33 -3.51
C LEU A 7 25.07 18.13 -2.71
N LEU A 8 25.30 19.41 -3.06
CA LEU A 8 26.17 20.29 -2.31
C LEU A 8 25.64 20.57 -0.89
N ALA A 9 24.35 20.86 -0.74
CA ALA A 9 23.72 21.09 0.55
C ALA A 9 23.75 19.82 1.42
N GLY A 10 23.47 18.65 0.83
CA GLY A 10 23.58 17.35 1.50
C GLY A 10 25.01 17.03 1.92
N GLY A 11 25.99 17.25 1.03
CA GLY A 11 27.41 17.08 1.32
C GLY A 11 27.92 18.01 2.42
N LEU A 12 27.48 19.28 2.42
CA LEU A 12 27.77 20.23 3.49
C LEU A 12 27.15 19.77 4.82
N CYS A 13 25.89 19.32 4.82
CA CYS A 13 25.24 18.79 6.02
C CYS A 13 26.00 17.59 6.58
N LEU A 14 26.43 16.66 5.72
CA LEU A 14 27.23 15.50 6.12
C LEU A 14 28.58 15.93 6.70
N TYR A 15 29.30 16.83 6.04
CA TYR A 15 30.57 17.36 6.55
C TYR A 15 30.40 18.03 7.92
N LEU A 16 29.43 18.94 8.05
CA LEU A 16 29.13 19.61 9.32
C LEU A 16 28.70 18.63 10.42
N SER A 17 28.09 17.49 10.06
CA SER A 17 27.67 16.49 11.03
C SER A 17 28.84 15.76 11.70
N GLN A 18 30.03 15.79 11.08
CA GLN A 18 31.23 15.12 11.57
C GLN A 18 32.08 16.04 12.45
N LEU A 19 31.79 17.34 12.47
CA LEU A 19 32.59 18.29 13.24
C LEU A 19 32.51 17.97 14.73
N PRO A 20 33.67 17.76 15.40
CA PRO A 20 33.72 17.53 16.82
C PRO A 20 33.28 18.80 17.54
N VAL A 21 32.42 18.62 18.54
CA VAL A 21 31.95 19.69 19.42
C VAL A 21 32.02 19.16 20.85
N ASP A 22 32.23 20.05 21.80
CA ASP A 22 32.16 19.66 23.20
C ASP A 22 30.72 19.28 23.61
N LEU A 23 30.60 18.69 24.80
CA LEU A 23 29.33 18.19 25.30
C LEU A 23 28.29 19.30 25.51
N GLU A 24 28.71 20.48 25.98
CA GLU A 24 27.79 21.59 26.26
C GLU A 24 27.23 22.19 24.96
N LEU A 25 28.08 22.35 23.95
CA LEU A 25 27.69 22.79 22.62
C LEU A 25 26.81 21.75 21.93
N GLN A 26 27.10 20.44 22.06
CA GLN A 26 26.24 19.38 21.52
C GLN A 26 24.84 19.40 22.17
N LYS A 27 24.74 19.62 23.48
CA LYS A 27 23.45 19.73 24.19
C LYS A 27 22.64 20.91 23.67
N LEU A 28 23.26 22.09 23.56
CA LEU A 28 22.61 23.30 23.04
C LEU A 28 22.17 23.11 21.59
N LEU A 29 23.02 22.54 20.75
CA LEU A 29 22.71 22.23 19.35
C LEU A 29 21.53 21.26 19.24
N ALA A 30 21.55 20.16 20.00
CA ALA A 30 20.47 19.18 19.99
C ALA A 30 19.14 19.79 20.46
N ALA A 31 19.15 20.56 21.55
CA ALA A 31 17.95 21.25 22.04
C ALA A 31 17.40 22.25 21.01
N GLY A 32 18.28 23.04 20.38
CA GLY A 32 17.91 23.97 19.32
C GLY A 32 17.31 23.28 18.09
N LEU A 33 17.92 22.18 17.64
CA LEU A 33 17.42 21.38 16.52
C LEU A 33 16.07 20.75 16.82
N VAL A 34 15.88 20.16 18.00
CA VAL A 34 14.60 19.58 18.42
C VAL A 34 13.52 20.67 18.52
N ALA A 35 13.83 21.83 19.11
CA ALA A 35 12.91 22.95 19.16
C ALA A 35 12.52 23.42 17.74
N ALA A 36 13.48 23.56 16.83
CA ALA A 36 13.22 23.91 15.43
C ALA A 36 12.33 22.86 14.74
N LEU A 37 12.58 21.56 14.95
CA LEU A 37 11.75 20.48 14.41
C LEU A 37 10.31 20.53 14.95
N LEU A 38 10.12 20.80 16.24
CA LEU A 38 8.80 20.94 16.85
C LEU A 38 8.04 22.16 16.30
N LEU A 39 8.74 23.28 16.10
CA LEU A 39 8.16 24.47 15.46
C LEU A 39 7.77 24.20 14.01
N LEU A 40 8.65 23.59 13.23
CA LEU A 40 8.37 23.21 11.84
C LEU A 40 7.22 22.21 11.73
N ARG A 41 7.06 21.32 12.72
CA ARG A 41 5.92 20.39 12.80
C ARG A 41 4.58 21.11 12.94
N ALA A 42 4.55 22.28 13.57
CA ALA A 42 3.35 23.11 13.72
C ALA A 42 3.01 23.91 12.46
N LEU A 43 3.96 24.11 11.55
CA LEU A 43 3.73 24.84 10.29
C LEU A 43 3.02 23.98 9.24
N PRO A 44 2.33 24.60 8.27
CA PRO A 44 1.81 23.89 7.11
C PRO A 44 2.94 23.15 6.39
N ARG A 45 2.72 21.87 6.11
CA ARG A 45 3.67 20.98 5.41
C ARG A 45 3.71 21.28 3.90
N THR A 46 4.20 22.47 3.54
CA THR A 46 4.54 22.85 2.16
C THR A 46 5.80 22.14 1.70
N GLY A 47 6.16 22.24 0.41
CA GLY A 47 7.34 21.56 -0.13
C GLY A 47 8.63 21.95 0.58
N TRP A 48 8.87 23.25 0.78
CA TRP A 48 10.10 23.75 1.40
C TRP A 48 10.19 23.46 2.89
N SER A 49 9.10 23.64 3.66
CA SER A 49 9.11 23.35 5.11
C SER A 49 9.31 21.86 5.38
N ARG A 50 8.76 20.99 4.54
CA ARG A 50 9.01 19.54 4.59
C ARG A 50 10.46 19.19 4.32
N LEU A 51 11.04 19.71 3.22
CA LEU A 51 12.44 19.43 2.88
C LEU A 51 13.39 19.94 3.97
N PHE A 52 13.12 21.13 4.52
CA PHE A 52 13.92 21.68 5.61
C PHE A 52 13.82 20.84 6.89
N PHE A 53 12.62 20.38 7.25
CA PHE A 53 12.43 19.44 8.36
C PHE A 53 13.25 18.15 8.17
N LEU A 54 13.19 17.54 6.98
CA LEU A 54 13.92 16.31 6.67
C LEU A 54 15.44 16.54 6.70
N LEU A 55 15.93 17.69 6.24
CA LEU A 55 17.35 18.05 6.31
C LEU A 55 17.85 18.20 7.75
N LEU A 56 17.08 18.89 8.62
CA LEU A 56 17.46 19.05 10.03
C LEU A 56 17.43 17.71 10.79
N ALA A 57 16.41 16.89 10.54
CA ALA A 57 16.32 15.55 11.13
C ALA A 57 17.47 14.66 10.64
N GLY A 58 17.76 14.68 9.34
CA GLY A 58 18.88 13.94 8.75
C GLY A 58 20.24 14.41 9.29
N PHE A 59 20.41 15.71 9.51
CA PHE A 59 21.62 16.26 10.13
C PHE A 59 21.82 15.74 11.56
N LEU A 60 20.78 15.77 12.39
CA LEU A 60 20.83 15.27 13.77
C LEU A 60 21.15 13.76 13.81
N VAL A 61 20.50 12.97 12.95
CA VAL A 61 20.76 11.53 12.81
C VAL A 61 22.18 11.27 12.26
N GLY A 62 22.67 12.08 11.33
CA GLY A 62 24.04 11.98 10.82
C GLY A 62 25.09 12.25 11.90
N ARG A 63 24.87 13.28 12.74
CA ARG A 63 25.72 13.56 13.92
C ARG A 63 25.73 12.38 14.89
N TYR A 64 24.53 11.85 15.18
CA TYR A 64 24.37 10.68 16.04
C TYR A 64 25.14 9.48 15.49
N LEU A 65 24.96 9.17 14.20
CA LEU A 65 25.61 8.04 13.57
C LEU A 65 27.12 8.18 13.60
N PHE A 66 27.67 9.35 13.26
CA PHE A 66 29.12 9.59 13.33
C PHE A 66 29.67 9.35 14.75
N TRP A 67 29.04 9.95 15.76
CA TRP A 67 29.41 9.73 17.16
C TRP A 67 29.31 8.24 17.55
N ARG A 68 28.20 7.58 17.17
CA ARG A 68 27.97 6.17 17.47
C ARG A 68 29.07 5.30 16.87
N THR A 69 29.43 5.53 15.60
CA THR A 69 30.46 4.77 14.89
C THR A 69 31.86 4.99 15.45
N PHE A 70 32.26 6.23 15.71
CA PHE A 70 33.66 6.54 16.01
C PHE A 70 34.00 6.71 17.50
N ASN A 71 33.00 6.92 18.36
CA ASN A 71 33.24 7.27 19.76
C ASN A 71 32.61 6.30 20.78
N THR A 72 31.78 5.34 20.34
CA THR A 72 31.00 4.50 21.28
C THR A 72 31.16 3.00 21.10
N LEU A 73 31.84 2.55 20.04
CA LEU A 73 32.11 1.13 19.82
C LEU A 73 33.26 0.68 20.73
N GLY A 74 32.92 0.14 21.89
CA GLY A 74 33.86 -0.48 22.83
C GLY A 74 34.26 -1.90 22.43
N TYR A 75 35.45 -2.33 22.87
CA TYR A 75 36.07 -3.62 22.54
C TYR A 75 36.70 -4.30 23.77
N ASP A 76 36.15 -4.07 24.96
CA ASP A 76 36.72 -4.52 26.23
C ASP A 76 36.75 -6.06 26.37
N ASP A 77 35.69 -6.73 25.89
CA ASP A 77 35.60 -8.20 25.85
C ASP A 77 34.73 -8.70 24.68
N PRO A 78 34.83 -9.98 24.27
CA PRO A 78 34.10 -10.50 23.11
C PRO A 78 32.56 -10.45 23.24
N ALA A 79 32.01 -10.62 24.44
CA ALA A 79 30.56 -10.61 24.65
C ALA A 79 30.02 -9.18 24.60
N SER A 80 30.68 -8.23 25.25
CA SER A 80 30.35 -6.81 25.17
C SER A 80 30.51 -6.27 23.73
N PHE A 81 31.55 -6.69 23.01
CA PHE A 81 31.73 -6.36 21.61
C PHE A 81 30.59 -6.91 20.73
N ALA A 82 30.21 -8.19 20.92
CA ALA A 82 29.10 -8.79 20.18
C ALA A 82 27.77 -8.05 20.44
N ALA A 83 27.47 -7.71 21.71
CA ALA A 83 26.29 -6.94 22.05
C ALA A 83 26.32 -5.52 21.46
N SER A 84 27.48 -4.86 21.50
CA SER A 84 27.69 -3.53 20.92
C SER A 84 27.45 -3.52 19.40
N ILE A 85 28.00 -4.50 18.67
CA ILE A 85 27.81 -4.65 17.23
C ILE A 85 26.36 -5.04 16.89
N ALA A 86 25.72 -5.90 17.67
CA ALA A 86 24.31 -6.25 17.47
C ALA A 86 23.40 -5.03 17.61
N LEU A 87 23.61 -4.22 18.66
CA LEU A 87 22.90 -2.96 18.87
C LEU A 87 23.17 -1.98 17.72
N TYR A 88 24.44 -1.80 17.34
CA TYR A 88 24.82 -0.93 16.22
C TYR A 88 24.17 -1.39 14.89
N GLY A 89 24.10 -2.69 14.63
CA GLY A 89 23.41 -3.25 13.46
C GLY A 89 21.90 -2.94 13.46
N ALA A 90 21.24 -3.07 14.61
CA ALA A 90 19.83 -2.69 14.76
C ALA A 90 19.60 -1.19 14.53
N GLU A 91 20.51 -0.35 15.03
CA GLU A 91 20.46 1.10 14.83
C GLU A 91 20.70 1.49 13.36
N LEU A 92 21.68 0.87 12.69
CA LEU A 92 21.92 1.07 11.26
C LEU A 92 20.70 0.69 10.43
N TYR A 93 20.01 -0.40 10.79
CA TYR A 93 18.75 -0.78 10.15
C TYR A 93 17.68 0.31 10.34
N GLY A 94 17.49 0.80 11.58
CA GLY A 94 16.56 1.89 11.88
C GLY A 94 16.87 3.18 11.12
N ILE A 95 18.14 3.59 11.08
CA ILE A 95 18.61 4.77 10.33
C ILE A 95 18.42 4.59 8.82
N SER A 96 18.62 3.38 8.30
CA SER A 96 18.37 3.06 6.89
C SER A 96 16.89 3.18 6.55
N MET A 97 16.00 2.66 7.40
CA MET A 97 14.54 2.80 7.24
C MET A 97 14.11 4.27 7.34
N PHE A 98 14.67 5.02 8.29
CA PHE A 98 14.44 6.46 8.40
C PHE A 98 14.86 7.21 7.13
N THR A 99 16.05 6.92 6.60
CA THR A 99 16.59 7.58 5.40
C THR A 99 15.75 7.27 4.17
N LEU A 100 15.37 6.00 3.98
CA LEU A 100 14.47 5.60 2.89
C LEU A 100 13.11 6.28 3.01
N SER A 101 12.54 6.32 4.22
CA SER A 101 11.27 7.00 4.49
C SER A 101 11.36 8.51 4.21
N ALA A 102 12.43 9.17 4.64
CA ALA A 102 12.68 10.58 4.35
C ALA A 102 12.74 10.84 2.83
N PHE A 103 13.41 9.97 2.08
CA PHE A 103 13.51 10.08 0.63
C PHE A 103 12.14 9.91 -0.06
N VAL A 104 11.40 8.85 0.28
CA VAL A 104 10.06 8.58 -0.28
C VAL A 104 9.08 9.71 0.03
N ASN A 105 9.16 10.29 1.24
CA ASN A 105 8.26 11.34 1.69
C ASN A 105 8.72 12.77 1.35
N ALA A 106 9.87 12.96 0.70
CA ALA A 106 10.39 14.29 0.37
C ALA A 106 9.43 15.10 -0.52
N ALA A 107 8.86 14.44 -1.52
CA ALA A 107 7.98 15.07 -2.53
C ALA A 107 6.78 14.15 -2.87
N PRO A 108 5.77 14.02 -1.99
CA PRO A 108 4.57 13.26 -2.26
C PRO A 108 3.83 13.81 -3.47
N ILE A 109 3.47 12.93 -4.40
CA ILE A 109 2.74 13.27 -5.61
C ILE A 109 1.27 13.46 -5.25
N ARG A 110 0.76 14.67 -5.48
CA ARG A 110 -0.69 14.95 -5.45
C ARG A 110 -1.21 14.88 -6.87
N ARG A 111 -2.03 13.88 -7.17
CA ARG A 111 -2.73 13.76 -8.44
C ARG A 111 -4.10 14.41 -8.30
N HIS A 112 -4.50 15.24 -9.26
CA HIS A 112 -5.86 15.72 -9.34
C HIS A 112 -6.75 14.61 -9.93
N PRO A 113 -8.02 14.50 -9.51
CA PRO A 113 -8.95 13.64 -10.20
C PRO A 113 -8.98 14.06 -11.68
N PRO A 114 -9.00 13.10 -12.61
CA PRO A 114 -9.07 13.42 -14.03
C PRO A 114 -10.33 14.26 -14.31
N GLY A 115 -10.24 15.16 -15.30
CA GLY A 115 -11.42 15.75 -15.91
C GLY A 115 -12.30 14.67 -16.56
N THR A 116 -13.50 15.02 -16.98
CA THR A 116 -14.38 14.11 -17.74
C THR A 116 -13.63 13.53 -18.93
N GLY A 117 -13.37 12.22 -18.91
CA GLY A 117 -12.66 11.54 -19.99
C GLY A 117 -13.44 11.60 -21.31
N GLU A 118 -12.74 11.80 -22.42
CA GLU A 118 -13.33 11.73 -23.77
C GLU A 118 -13.51 10.27 -24.23
N SER A 119 -12.79 9.33 -23.61
CA SER A 119 -12.82 7.90 -23.92
C SER A 119 -13.09 7.06 -22.65
N TRP A 120 -13.94 6.06 -22.79
CA TRP A 120 -14.40 5.17 -21.72
C TRP A 120 -14.12 3.71 -22.11
N PRO A 121 -12.92 3.19 -21.79
CA PRO A 121 -12.54 1.81 -22.14
C PRO A 121 -13.45 0.78 -21.47
N ALA A 122 -13.58 -0.40 -22.07
CA ALA A 122 -14.35 -1.48 -21.47
C ALA A 122 -13.63 -2.03 -20.23
N VAL A 123 -14.36 -2.24 -19.12
CA VAL A 123 -13.77 -2.70 -17.86
C VAL A 123 -14.35 -4.05 -17.42
N ASP A 124 -13.49 -5.02 -17.12
CA ASP A 124 -13.89 -6.22 -16.39
C ASP A 124 -13.54 -6.05 -14.90
N VAL A 125 -14.57 -6.05 -14.05
CA VAL A 125 -14.44 -5.93 -12.59
C VAL A 125 -14.40 -7.34 -12.01
N LEU A 126 -13.27 -7.72 -11.42
CA LEU A 126 -12.99 -9.06 -10.90
C LEU A 126 -13.02 -9.05 -9.37
N ILE A 127 -13.92 -9.85 -8.81
CA ILE A 127 -14.16 -9.92 -7.36
C ILE A 127 -13.89 -11.35 -6.89
N PRO A 128 -12.66 -11.68 -6.45
CA PRO A 128 -12.35 -12.99 -5.90
C PRO A 128 -13.00 -13.20 -4.53
N THR A 129 -13.52 -14.41 -4.32
CA THR A 129 -14.07 -14.87 -3.05
C THR A 129 -13.63 -16.31 -2.78
N TYR A 130 -13.49 -16.67 -1.51
CA TYR A 130 -13.19 -18.01 -1.04
C TYR A 130 -14.21 -18.47 -0.01
N GLU A 131 -14.17 -17.95 1.21
CA GLU A 131 -15.01 -18.42 2.33
C GLU A 131 -15.95 -17.35 2.87
N GLU A 132 -15.99 -16.18 2.23
CA GLU A 132 -16.72 -15.04 2.77
C GLU A 132 -18.24 -15.29 2.76
N PRO A 133 -18.95 -14.84 3.80
CA PRO A 133 -20.40 -15.01 3.91
C PRO A 133 -21.14 -14.38 2.72
N ILE A 134 -22.29 -14.94 2.37
CA ILE A 134 -23.05 -14.48 1.20
C ILE A 134 -23.53 -13.04 1.35
N GLU A 135 -23.74 -12.56 2.57
CA GLU A 135 -24.13 -11.19 2.88
C GLU A 135 -23.02 -10.20 2.50
N VAL A 136 -21.76 -10.55 2.79
CA VAL A 136 -20.58 -9.74 2.43
C VAL A 136 -20.43 -9.71 0.91
N VAL A 137 -20.50 -10.88 0.27
CA VAL A 137 -20.44 -10.99 -1.20
C VAL A 137 -21.57 -10.20 -1.86
N ARG A 138 -22.80 -10.29 -1.33
CA ARG A 138 -23.97 -9.57 -1.86
C ARG A 138 -23.78 -8.07 -1.78
N ALA A 139 -23.32 -7.54 -0.64
CA ALA A 139 -23.11 -6.10 -0.47
C ALA A 139 -22.13 -5.55 -1.52
N THR A 140 -21.01 -6.24 -1.72
CA THR A 140 -19.99 -5.85 -2.69
C THR A 140 -20.47 -5.99 -4.13
N LEU A 141 -21.17 -7.07 -4.48
CA LEU A 141 -21.69 -7.26 -5.83
C LEU A 141 -22.76 -6.22 -6.20
N VAL A 142 -23.68 -5.93 -5.29
CA VAL A 142 -24.73 -4.91 -5.51
C VAL A 142 -24.11 -3.54 -5.76
N ALA A 143 -23.11 -3.15 -4.97
CA ALA A 143 -22.41 -1.88 -5.19
C ALA A 143 -21.60 -1.88 -6.49
N ALA A 144 -20.91 -2.98 -6.80
CA ALA A 144 -20.11 -3.10 -8.01
C ALA A 144 -20.95 -3.06 -9.29
N THR A 145 -22.13 -3.68 -9.33
CA THR A 145 -23.01 -3.66 -10.51
C THR A 145 -23.77 -2.33 -10.64
N ALA A 146 -23.85 -1.54 -9.58
CA ALA A 146 -24.49 -0.22 -9.57
C ALA A 146 -23.52 0.95 -9.80
N MET A 147 -22.25 0.71 -10.16
CA MET A 147 -21.28 1.78 -10.43
C MET A 147 -21.73 2.64 -11.62
N ASP A 148 -21.56 3.96 -11.48
CA ASP A 148 -21.82 4.94 -12.53
C ASP A 148 -20.59 5.02 -13.46
N TYR A 149 -20.73 4.44 -14.65
CA TYR A 149 -19.70 4.43 -15.66
C TYR A 149 -20.31 4.66 -17.05
N PRO A 150 -19.87 5.69 -17.81
CA PRO A 150 -20.40 5.95 -19.15
C PRO A 150 -20.03 4.90 -20.20
N GLY A 151 -18.94 4.15 -19.99
CA GLY A 151 -18.52 3.07 -20.86
C GLY A 151 -19.21 1.74 -20.52
N THR A 152 -18.77 0.66 -21.17
CA THR A 152 -19.24 -0.69 -20.85
C THR A 152 -18.38 -1.30 -19.75
N PHE A 153 -19.01 -2.03 -18.84
CA PHE A 153 -18.28 -2.83 -17.87
C PHE A 153 -19.06 -4.10 -17.51
N LYS A 154 -18.35 -5.10 -17.01
CA LYS A 154 -18.91 -6.38 -16.56
C LYS A 154 -18.33 -6.74 -15.21
N VAL A 155 -19.18 -7.20 -14.30
CA VAL A 155 -18.77 -7.64 -12.97
C VAL A 155 -18.71 -9.16 -12.93
N TYR A 156 -17.59 -9.71 -12.46
CA TYR A 156 -17.37 -11.15 -12.33
C TYR A 156 -17.06 -11.50 -10.88
N LEU A 157 -17.84 -12.40 -10.31
CA LEU A 157 -17.51 -13.06 -9.06
C LEU A 157 -16.63 -14.27 -9.35
N LEU A 158 -15.44 -14.33 -8.75
CA LEU A 158 -14.48 -15.41 -8.94
C LEU A 158 -14.45 -16.30 -7.70
N ASP A 159 -15.20 -17.39 -7.71
CA ASP A 159 -15.38 -18.25 -6.55
C ASP A 159 -14.38 -19.41 -6.51
N ASP A 160 -13.47 -19.34 -5.53
CA ASP A 160 -12.54 -20.41 -5.17
C ASP A 160 -13.07 -21.30 -4.02
N GLY A 161 -14.14 -20.88 -3.33
CA GLY A 161 -14.75 -21.62 -2.22
C GLY A 161 -15.50 -22.87 -2.66
N SER A 162 -15.98 -22.88 -3.90
CA SER A 162 -16.74 -23.99 -4.45
C SER A 162 -16.17 -24.56 -5.76
N THR A 163 -14.84 -24.57 -5.96
CA THR A 163 -14.22 -25.17 -7.16
C THR A 163 -14.73 -26.58 -7.46
N TRP A 164 -14.59 -27.04 -8.72
CA TRP A 164 -15.05 -28.37 -9.14
C TRP A 164 -14.50 -29.46 -8.21
N ARG A 165 -13.21 -29.40 -7.86
CA ARG A 165 -12.56 -30.34 -6.94
C ARG A 165 -13.17 -30.32 -5.54
N ARG A 166 -13.57 -29.16 -5.02
CA ARG A 166 -14.22 -29.05 -3.70
C ARG A 166 -15.64 -29.62 -3.72
N ARG A 167 -16.39 -29.42 -4.81
CA ARG A 167 -17.75 -29.99 -4.98
C ARG A 167 -17.75 -31.51 -5.12
N HIS A 168 -16.61 -32.10 -5.52
CA HIS A 168 -16.40 -33.55 -5.69
C HIS A 168 -15.32 -34.09 -4.74
N ALA A 169 -15.14 -33.46 -3.59
CA ALA A 169 -14.20 -33.94 -2.59
C ALA A 169 -14.70 -35.25 -1.93
N ASP A 170 -13.76 -36.09 -1.49
CA ASP A 170 -14.09 -37.33 -0.77
C ASP A 170 -14.76 -37.07 0.58
N ASP A 171 -14.47 -35.92 1.20
CA ASP A 171 -15.17 -35.43 2.40
C ASP A 171 -16.61 -35.00 2.03
N PRO A 172 -17.64 -35.74 2.48
CA PRO A 172 -19.03 -35.46 2.11
C PRO A 172 -19.52 -34.10 2.58
N GLU A 173 -19.05 -33.61 3.74
CA GLU A 173 -19.49 -32.35 4.32
C GLU A 173 -18.86 -31.16 3.59
N LEU A 174 -17.59 -31.28 3.22
CA LEU A 174 -16.95 -30.30 2.32
C LEU A 174 -17.67 -30.24 0.97
N ALA A 175 -17.94 -31.39 0.35
CA ALA A 175 -18.61 -31.46 -0.94
C ALA A 175 -20.04 -30.91 -0.89
N ARG A 176 -20.77 -31.15 0.20
CA ARG A 176 -22.12 -30.60 0.43
C ARG A 176 -22.09 -29.07 0.54
N ARG A 177 -21.23 -28.52 1.41
CA ARG A 177 -21.07 -27.06 1.59
C ARG A 177 -20.64 -26.37 0.30
N ALA A 178 -19.68 -26.94 -0.43
CA ALA A 178 -19.24 -26.39 -1.71
C ALA A 178 -20.36 -26.38 -2.75
N ARG A 179 -21.17 -27.45 -2.86
CA ARG A 179 -22.31 -27.49 -3.79
C ARG A 179 -23.38 -26.46 -3.45
N GLN A 180 -23.68 -26.30 -2.16
CA GLN A 180 -24.62 -25.27 -1.68
C GLN A 180 -24.12 -23.87 -2.02
N ARG A 181 -22.87 -23.53 -1.67
CA ARG A 181 -22.26 -22.23 -1.99
C ARG A 181 -22.29 -21.94 -3.49
N HIS A 182 -21.98 -22.94 -4.32
CA HIS A 182 -21.99 -22.79 -5.77
C HIS A 182 -23.36 -22.36 -6.29
N GLN A 183 -24.43 -23.00 -5.82
CA GLN A 183 -25.81 -22.68 -6.21
C GLN A 183 -26.21 -21.29 -5.71
N GLU A 184 -25.96 -21.00 -4.44
CA GLU A 184 -26.32 -19.71 -3.83
C GLU A 184 -25.63 -18.53 -4.53
N LEU A 185 -24.34 -18.66 -4.83
CA LEU A 185 -23.59 -17.61 -5.53
C LEU A 185 -23.98 -17.49 -7.01
N GLN A 186 -24.34 -18.58 -7.69
CA GLN A 186 -24.88 -18.51 -9.05
C GLN A 186 -26.21 -17.76 -9.07
N THR A 187 -27.12 -18.06 -8.13
CA THR A 187 -28.39 -17.36 -7.99
C THR A 187 -28.17 -15.88 -7.67
N LEU A 188 -27.31 -15.56 -6.70
CA LEU A 188 -26.97 -14.18 -6.36
C LEU A 188 -26.41 -13.41 -7.56
N CYS A 189 -25.46 -13.99 -8.31
CA CYS A 189 -24.91 -13.35 -9.50
C CYS A 189 -25.99 -13.08 -10.55
N ALA A 190 -26.91 -14.02 -10.77
CA ALA A 190 -28.03 -13.82 -11.68
C ALA A 190 -29.00 -12.72 -11.21
N GLU A 191 -29.28 -12.64 -9.91
CA GLU A 191 -30.14 -11.60 -9.31
C GLU A 191 -29.58 -10.18 -9.51
N VAL A 192 -28.27 -10.00 -9.32
CA VAL A 192 -27.63 -8.67 -9.33
C VAL A 192 -27.04 -8.28 -10.68
N GLY A 193 -27.09 -9.17 -11.68
CA GLY A 193 -26.53 -8.93 -13.01
C GLY A 193 -25.01 -9.11 -13.11
N ALA A 194 -24.41 -9.93 -12.24
CA ALA A 194 -22.99 -10.29 -12.29
C ALA A 194 -22.76 -11.66 -12.96
N HIS A 195 -21.53 -11.91 -13.38
CA HIS A 195 -21.11 -13.18 -13.97
C HIS A 195 -20.41 -14.05 -12.93
N TYR A 196 -20.94 -15.26 -12.69
CA TYR A 196 -20.29 -16.23 -11.82
C TYR A 196 -19.21 -17.02 -12.58
N LEU A 197 -17.98 -17.02 -12.06
CA LEU A 197 -16.87 -17.83 -12.56
C LEU A 197 -16.27 -18.69 -11.44
N THR A 198 -15.94 -19.93 -11.79
CA THR A 198 -15.18 -20.87 -10.95
C THR A 198 -14.19 -21.62 -11.84
N ARG A 199 -13.27 -22.34 -11.20
CA ARG A 199 -12.27 -23.18 -11.86
C ARG A 199 -12.27 -24.62 -11.34
N TYR A 200 -11.40 -25.44 -11.93
CA TYR A 200 -11.28 -26.86 -11.62
C TYR A 200 -10.71 -27.09 -10.20
N ASP A 201 -9.60 -26.43 -9.88
CA ASP A 201 -8.87 -26.58 -8.62
C ASP A 201 -8.32 -25.24 -8.09
N ASN A 202 -7.84 -25.23 -6.84
CA ASN A 202 -7.38 -24.03 -6.11
C ASN A 202 -5.87 -23.73 -6.28
N ARG A 203 -5.26 -24.05 -7.42
CA ARG A 203 -3.80 -23.81 -7.62
C ARG A 203 -3.47 -22.32 -7.58
N ASN A 204 -2.37 -21.94 -6.92
CA ASN A 204 -1.90 -20.54 -6.83
C ASN A 204 -2.91 -19.55 -6.18
N ALA A 205 -3.85 -20.04 -5.36
CA ALA A 205 -4.79 -19.21 -4.58
C ALA A 205 -5.43 -18.06 -5.42
N LYS A 206 -5.54 -16.85 -4.85
CA LYS A 206 -6.12 -15.65 -5.49
C LYS A 206 -5.51 -15.33 -6.85
N ALA A 207 -4.18 -15.40 -6.98
CA ALA A 207 -3.50 -15.11 -8.25
C ALA A 207 -3.89 -16.13 -9.34
N GLY A 208 -3.99 -17.41 -8.98
CA GLY A 208 -4.47 -18.44 -9.89
C GLY A 208 -5.95 -18.29 -10.28
N ASN A 209 -6.78 -17.80 -9.36
CA ASN A 209 -8.20 -17.54 -9.61
C ASN A 209 -8.36 -16.41 -10.64
N LEU A 210 -7.67 -15.28 -10.42
CA LEU A 210 -7.61 -14.17 -11.38
C LEU A 210 -7.10 -14.65 -12.75
N ASN A 211 -5.99 -15.38 -12.81
CA ASN A 211 -5.45 -15.91 -14.07
C ASN A 211 -6.40 -16.87 -14.81
N ALA A 212 -7.27 -17.60 -14.09
CA ALA A 212 -8.28 -18.44 -14.69
C ALA A 212 -9.44 -17.60 -15.28
N ALA A 213 -9.80 -16.50 -14.61
CA ALA A 213 -10.80 -15.55 -15.08
C ALA A 213 -10.32 -14.80 -16.32
N LEU A 214 -9.08 -14.31 -16.34
CA LEU A 214 -8.49 -13.57 -17.47
C LEU A 214 -8.50 -14.31 -18.80
N LYS A 215 -8.68 -15.64 -18.81
CA LYS A 215 -8.85 -16.44 -20.03
C LYS A 215 -10.26 -16.38 -20.61
N LYS A 216 -11.21 -15.81 -19.87
CA LYS A 216 -12.66 -15.78 -20.14
C LYS A 216 -13.23 -14.36 -20.15
N THR A 217 -12.40 -13.36 -19.89
CA THR A 217 -12.76 -11.94 -19.79
C THR A 217 -11.94 -11.16 -20.83
N TYR A 218 -12.49 -10.07 -21.38
CA TYR A 218 -11.98 -9.44 -22.61
C TYR A 218 -12.10 -7.90 -22.62
N GLY A 219 -12.34 -7.28 -21.47
CA GLY A 219 -12.30 -5.83 -21.30
C GLY A 219 -10.90 -5.28 -21.51
N ASP A 220 -10.82 -4.02 -21.93
CA ASP A 220 -9.56 -3.32 -22.13
C ASP A 220 -8.80 -3.12 -20.81
N LEU A 221 -9.54 -2.93 -19.72
CA LEU A 221 -9.03 -2.75 -18.37
C LEU A 221 -9.59 -3.80 -17.41
N ILE A 222 -8.82 -4.08 -16.36
CA ILE A 222 -9.20 -4.96 -15.27
C ILE A 222 -9.23 -4.15 -13.98
N ALA A 223 -10.36 -4.16 -13.30
CA ALA A 223 -10.49 -3.68 -11.93
C ALA A 223 -10.54 -4.88 -10.98
N VAL A 224 -9.76 -4.87 -9.90
CA VAL A 224 -9.78 -5.94 -8.90
C VAL A 224 -10.26 -5.36 -7.58
N LEU A 225 -11.31 -5.96 -7.01
CA LEU A 225 -11.86 -5.61 -5.71
C LEU A 225 -11.89 -6.87 -4.85
N ASP A 226 -11.41 -6.82 -3.60
CA ASP A 226 -11.70 -7.92 -2.68
C ASP A 226 -13.19 -7.96 -2.36
N CYS A 227 -13.71 -9.13 -2.00
CA CYS A 227 -15.13 -9.30 -1.77
C CYS A 227 -15.69 -8.54 -0.55
N ASP A 228 -14.86 -7.95 0.28
CA ASP A 228 -15.18 -7.08 1.41
C ASP A 228 -14.90 -5.58 1.13
N HIS A 229 -14.33 -5.26 -0.04
CA HIS A 229 -14.11 -3.89 -0.48
C HIS A 229 -15.26 -3.42 -1.39
N ILE A 230 -16.30 -2.88 -0.74
CA ILE A 230 -17.47 -2.29 -1.40
C ILE A 230 -17.05 -1.01 -2.13
N PRO A 231 -17.11 -0.94 -3.48
CA PRO A 231 -16.71 0.24 -4.23
C PRO A 231 -17.71 1.39 -4.07
N THR A 232 -17.24 2.63 -4.19
CA THR A 232 -18.13 3.79 -4.37
C THR A 232 -18.67 3.84 -5.80
N SER A 233 -19.82 4.47 -6.00
CA SER A 233 -20.48 4.54 -7.31
C SER A 233 -19.61 5.20 -8.39
N ASP A 234 -18.71 6.12 -8.00
CA ASP A 234 -17.83 6.86 -8.90
C ASP A 234 -16.49 6.16 -9.18
N PHE A 235 -16.23 4.98 -8.61
CA PHE A 235 -14.91 4.33 -8.66
C PHE A 235 -14.35 4.19 -10.09
N LEU A 236 -15.13 3.61 -11.02
CA LEU A 236 -14.68 3.45 -12.41
C LEU A 236 -14.55 4.78 -13.14
N ARG A 237 -15.46 5.73 -12.87
CA ARG A 237 -15.41 7.08 -13.45
C ARG A 237 -14.12 7.80 -13.06
N SER A 238 -13.72 7.68 -11.80
CA SER A 238 -12.54 8.32 -11.22
C SER A 238 -11.21 7.64 -11.58
N THR A 239 -11.24 6.40 -12.08
CA THR A 239 -10.03 5.59 -12.36
C THR A 239 -9.83 5.27 -13.84
N ALA A 240 -10.80 4.63 -14.49
CA ALA A 240 -10.62 4.04 -15.83
C ALA A 240 -10.28 5.09 -16.90
N SER A 241 -10.88 6.27 -16.82
CA SER A 241 -10.63 7.38 -17.77
C SER A 241 -9.17 7.85 -17.82
N GLN A 242 -8.41 7.63 -16.74
CA GLN A 242 -7.00 8.06 -16.68
C GLN A 242 -6.10 7.23 -17.62
N PHE A 243 -6.46 5.98 -17.91
CA PHE A 243 -5.69 5.13 -18.83
C PHE A 243 -5.66 5.71 -20.26
N SER A 244 -6.68 6.46 -20.64
CA SER A 244 -6.73 7.14 -21.94
C SER A 244 -5.78 8.34 -22.03
N THR A 245 -5.28 8.86 -20.90
CA THR A 245 -4.40 10.05 -20.88
C THR A 245 -2.92 9.72 -21.10
N ASN A 246 -2.52 8.47 -20.84
CA ASN A 246 -1.12 8.06 -20.94
C ASN A 246 -1.02 6.58 -21.37
N PRO A 247 -0.53 6.28 -22.59
CA PRO A 247 -0.44 4.92 -23.10
C PRO A 247 0.57 4.04 -22.35
N LYS A 248 1.42 4.62 -21.49
CA LYS A 248 2.37 3.87 -20.63
C LYS A 248 1.80 3.59 -19.23
N LEU A 249 0.60 4.08 -18.90
CA LEU A 249 -0.04 3.81 -17.62
C LEU A 249 -0.59 2.38 -17.60
N PHE A 250 -0.13 1.57 -16.66
CA PHE A 250 -0.59 0.18 -16.52
C PHE A 250 -1.30 -0.10 -15.18
N LEU A 251 -1.20 0.81 -14.21
CA LEU A 251 -1.75 0.61 -12.86
C LEU A 251 -2.21 1.94 -12.26
N ILE A 252 -3.41 1.91 -11.68
CA ILE A 252 -3.93 2.93 -10.78
C ILE A 252 -4.27 2.24 -9.46
N GLN A 253 -3.65 2.70 -8.38
CA GLN A 253 -3.91 2.20 -7.03
C GLN A 253 -4.72 3.25 -6.27
N THR A 254 -5.86 2.84 -5.71
CA THR A 254 -6.62 3.64 -4.76
C THR A 254 -6.21 3.30 -3.32
N PRO A 255 -6.38 4.22 -2.36
CA PRO A 255 -6.19 3.91 -0.94
C PRO A 255 -7.10 2.76 -0.49
N HIS A 256 -6.65 1.99 0.48
CA HIS A 256 -7.50 1.05 1.19
C HIS A 256 -8.08 1.76 2.42
N PHE A 257 -9.40 1.80 2.51
CA PHE A 257 -10.12 2.38 3.63
C PHE A 257 -10.96 1.30 4.30
N PHE A 258 -10.83 1.19 5.61
CA PHE A 258 -11.57 0.21 6.42
C PHE A 258 -12.55 0.95 7.31
N VAL A 259 -13.80 0.48 7.34
CA VAL A 259 -14.84 1.05 8.22
C VAL A 259 -14.66 0.62 9.68
N THR A 260 -14.02 -0.53 9.91
CA THR A 260 -13.75 -1.05 11.25
C THR A 260 -12.29 -0.79 11.65
N PRO A 261 -12.03 -0.40 12.91
CA PRO A 261 -10.68 -0.32 13.43
C PRO A 261 -10.02 -1.69 13.46
N ASP A 262 -8.69 -1.71 13.38
CA ASP A 262 -7.94 -2.95 13.52
C ASP A 262 -7.96 -3.46 14.98
N PRO A 263 -7.62 -4.74 15.24
CA PRO A 263 -7.67 -5.30 16.58
C PRO A 263 -6.78 -4.59 17.61
N ILE A 264 -5.70 -3.92 17.20
CA ILE A 264 -4.84 -3.16 18.12
C ILE A 264 -5.55 -1.86 18.48
N GLU A 265 -6.04 -1.11 17.50
CA GLU A 265 -6.77 0.15 17.73
C GLU A 265 -8.03 -0.07 18.60
N LYS A 266 -8.77 -1.16 18.39
CA LYS A 266 -9.97 -1.47 19.18
C LYS A 266 -9.67 -1.80 20.66
N ASN A 267 -8.49 -2.35 20.94
CA ASN A 267 -8.11 -2.86 22.26
C ASN A 267 -7.21 -1.90 23.06
N LEU A 268 -6.73 -0.81 22.44
CA LEU A 268 -6.02 0.30 23.09
C LEU A 268 -7.00 1.29 23.73
#